data_AF-A0A0F2S685-F1
#
_entry.id   AF-A0A0F2S685-F1
#
_cell.length_a   1.000
_cell.length_b   1.000
_cell.length_c   1.000
_cell.angle_alpha   90.00
_cell.angle_beta   90.00
_cell.angle_gamma   90.00
#
_symmetry.space_group_name_H-M   'P 1'
#
loop_
_entity.id
_entity.type
_entity.pdbx_description
1 polymer ?
#
loop_
_entity_poly.entity_id
_entity_poly.type
_entity_poly.pdbx_seq_one_letter_code
_entity_poly.pdbx_strand_id
1 'polypeptide(L)'
;MLIKYVIISSRVQTASLRVTVPASIKSLNYIREYAETGAVRFKPDVNTKVFLPSEEALVLIEAALATTKLKDGFNYKLHSIMRKFFSFIEDKHLSADDISSDVIKEFICFAHDSNSGSMGYVIYSLRVLLNYLRSVEAIDLKFDFNYFAPKSNPKRIIAAFSKEEISRILTKINTTASIGKRNYAIILLACGTGLRGIDIVKLKLSDIDWKSGEISIIQSKTGKPVKLPINGQISNAIADYILNGRPKSNCLNIF
;
A
#
# COMPACT_ATOMS: atom_id res chain seq x y z
N MET A 1 -20.19 31.17 -21.11
CA MET A 1 -21.32 30.77 -21.98
C MET A 1 -20.87 29.62 -22.87
N LEU A 2 -20.83 28.41 -22.31
CA LEU A 2 -20.70 27.10 -22.98
C LEU A 2 -20.54 26.11 -21.82
N ILE A 3 -21.67 25.51 -21.45
CA ILE A 3 -21.96 24.34 -20.59
C ILE A 3 -23.38 24.60 -20.08
N LYS A 4 -24.31 24.55 -21.01
CA LYS A 4 -25.74 24.34 -20.78
C LYS A 4 -26.07 23.14 -21.65
N TYR A 5 -26.84 22.21 -21.09
CA TYR A 5 -27.36 20.96 -21.67
C TYR A 5 -26.44 19.74 -21.64
N VAL A 6 -26.60 18.91 -20.60
CA VAL A 6 -26.89 17.46 -20.75
C VAL A 6 -27.78 17.00 -19.58
N ILE A 7 -29.06 16.84 -19.88
CA ILE A 7 -30.00 15.75 -19.52
C ILE A 7 -30.34 15.46 -18.03
N ILE A 8 -31.66 15.41 -17.83
CA ILE A 8 -32.47 15.17 -16.65
C ILE A 8 -32.54 13.67 -16.26
N SER A 9 -32.60 13.42 -14.95
CA SER A 9 -33.26 12.28 -14.27
C SER A 9 -32.68 10.87 -14.39
N SER A 10 -32.19 10.33 -13.27
CA SER A 10 -32.98 9.39 -12.45
C SER A 10 -32.29 9.10 -11.11
N ARG A 11 -32.97 9.44 -10.01
CA ARG A 11 -32.67 8.97 -8.65
C ARG A 11 -32.79 7.44 -8.61
N VAL A 12 -31.75 6.76 -8.14
CA VAL A 12 -31.89 5.46 -7.50
C VAL A 12 -31.28 5.59 -6.10
N GLN A 13 -32.17 5.56 -5.12
CA GLN A 13 -31.87 5.62 -3.71
C GLN A 13 -31.52 4.20 -3.26
N THR A 14 -30.24 3.84 -3.23
CA THR A 14 -29.78 2.63 -2.54
C THR A 14 -29.08 3.05 -1.26
N ALA A 15 -29.85 3.06 -0.17
CA ALA A 15 -29.31 3.00 1.17
C ALA A 15 -28.62 1.63 1.37
N SER A 16 -27.33 1.54 1.03
CA SER A 16 -26.54 0.36 1.38
C SER A 16 -25.90 0.58 2.75
N LEU A 17 -26.39 -0.18 3.73
CA LEU A 17 -25.82 -0.31 5.07
C LEU A 17 -24.29 -0.51 5.01
N ARG A 18 -23.58 0.42 5.67
CA ARG A 18 -22.12 0.48 5.73
C ARG A 18 -21.59 -0.65 6.60
N VAL A 19 -20.87 -1.61 6.00
CA VAL A 19 -20.04 -2.57 6.75
C VAL A 19 -18.59 -2.36 6.33
N THR A 20 -17.81 -1.79 7.24
CA THR A 20 -16.34 -1.81 7.22
C THR A 20 -15.92 -3.27 7.08
N VAL A 21 -15.13 -3.63 6.07
CA VAL A 21 -14.74 -5.03 5.81
C VAL A 21 -13.53 -5.40 6.70
N PRO A 22 -13.69 -6.09 7.85
CA PRO A 22 -12.56 -6.52 8.66
C PRO A 22 -11.68 -7.53 7.93
N ALA A 23 -10.41 -7.62 8.34
CA ALA A 23 -9.43 -8.59 7.82
C ALA A 23 -9.93 -10.05 7.87
N SER A 24 -10.91 -10.37 8.72
CA SER A 24 -11.58 -11.67 8.81
C SER A 24 -12.33 -12.06 7.53
N ILE A 25 -12.89 -11.10 6.79
CA ILE A 25 -13.63 -11.39 5.54
C ILE A 25 -12.69 -11.83 4.42
N LYS A 26 -11.45 -11.33 4.40
CA LYS A 26 -10.47 -11.72 3.38
C LYS A 26 -10.05 -13.18 3.55
N SER A 27 -9.77 -13.60 4.78
CA SER A 27 -9.50 -14.99 5.11
C SER A 27 -10.70 -15.89 4.83
N LEU A 28 -11.91 -15.45 5.18
CA LEU A 28 -13.15 -16.18 4.87
C LEU A 28 -13.39 -16.32 3.36
N ASN A 29 -13.13 -15.28 2.58
CA ASN A 29 -13.25 -15.32 1.12
C ASN A 29 -12.24 -16.30 0.51
N TYR A 30 -11.01 -16.37 1.02
CA TYR A 30 -10.02 -17.36 0.59
C TYR A 30 -10.41 -18.78 0.98
N ILE A 31 -10.95 -18.99 2.19
CA ILE A 31 -11.44 -20.30 2.62
C ILE A 31 -12.61 -20.74 1.74
N ARG A 32 -13.55 -19.84 1.44
CA ARG A 32 -14.68 -20.11 0.54
C ARG A 32 -14.22 -20.43 -0.88
N GLU A 33 -13.33 -19.63 -1.45
CA GLU A 33 -12.78 -19.85 -2.79
C GLU A 33 -12.03 -21.19 -2.88
N TYR A 34 -11.27 -21.54 -1.84
CA TYR A 34 -10.63 -22.85 -1.75
C TYR A 34 -11.64 -24.00 -1.71
N ALA A 35 -12.70 -23.85 -0.93
CA ALA A 35 -13.75 -24.86 -0.82
C ALA A 35 -14.49 -25.07 -2.16
N GLU A 36 -14.70 -24.00 -2.93
CA GLU A 36 -15.43 -24.05 -4.21
C GLU A 36 -14.57 -24.50 -5.39
N THR A 37 -13.29 -24.10 -5.43
CA THR A 37 -12.45 -24.25 -6.64
C THR A 37 -11.23 -25.14 -6.45
N GLY A 38 -10.94 -25.58 -5.22
CA GLY A 38 -9.72 -26.31 -4.87
C GLY A 38 -8.43 -25.47 -4.92
N ALA A 39 -8.55 -24.16 -5.20
CA ALA A 39 -7.43 -23.23 -5.28
C ALA A 39 -7.81 -21.88 -4.65
N VAL A 40 -6.81 -21.11 -4.21
CA VAL A 40 -7.02 -19.73 -3.74
C VAL A 40 -6.29 -18.79 -4.68
N ARG A 41 -7.01 -17.86 -5.31
CA ARG A 41 -6.36 -16.72 -5.97
C ARG A 41 -6.06 -15.67 -4.91
N PHE A 42 -4.78 -15.55 -4.57
CA PHE A 42 -4.29 -14.49 -3.68
C PHE A 42 -4.36 -13.08 -4.29
N LYS A 43 -5.04 -12.91 -5.43
CA LYS A 43 -5.41 -11.65 -6.05
C LYS A 43 -6.93 -11.52 -6.01
N PRO A 44 -7.51 -10.67 -5.15
CA PRO A 44 -8.95 -10.42 -5.22
C PRO A 44 -9.28 -9.68 -6.53
N ASP A 45 -10.17 -10.26 -7.32
CA ASP A 45 -10.72 -9.68 -8.56
C ASP A 45 -12.00 -8.90 -8.25
N VAL A 46 -11.87 -7.89 -7.38
CA VAL A 46 -12.98 -7.03 -6.98
C VAL A 46 -12.53 -5.59 -7.08
N ASN A 47 -13.37 -4.75 -7.68
CA ASN A 47 -13.21 -3.30 -7.60
C ASN A 47 -13.25 -2.91 -6.12
N THR A 48 -12.06 -2.70 -5.52
CA THR A 48 -11.91 -2.40 -4.10
C THR A 48 -12.25 -0.95 -3.76
N LYS A 49 -12.73 -0.16 -4.74
CA LYS A 49 -13.09 1.25 -4.55
C LYS A 49 -14.43 1.34 -3.82
N VAL A 50 -14.36 1.55 -2.50
CA VAL A 50 -15.52 1.64 -1.60
C VAL A 50 -16.32 2.93 -1.81
N PHE A 51 -15.64 4.05 -2.06
CA PHE A 51 -16.27 5.36 -2.24
C PHE A 51 -16.44 5.66 -3.73
N LEU A 52 -17.65 6.00 -4.15
CA LEU A 52 -18.02 6.21 -5.56
C LEU A 52 -18.57 7.63 -5.71
N PRO A 53 -17.71 8.66 -5.74
CA PRO A 53 -18.17 10.02 -5.96
C PRO A 53 -18.58 10.21 -7.44
N SER A 54 -19.19 11.36 -7.73
CA SER A 54 -19.57 11.77 -9.09
C SER A 54 -18.42 11.71 -10.10
N GLU A 55 -18.75 11.60 -11.39
CA GLU A 55 -17.75 11.64 -12.47
C GLU A 55 -16.96 12.97 -12.46
N GLU A 56 -17.64 14.08 -12.17
CA GLU A 56 -17.03 15.40 -12.00
C GLU A 56 -15.96 15.38 -10.89
N ALA A 57 -16.29 14.83 -9.72
CA ALA A 57 -15.35 14.65 -8.64
C ALA A 57 -14.17 13.75 -9.03
N LEU A 58 -14.39 12.69 -9.81
CA LEU A 58 -13.30 11.82 -10.28
C LEU A 58 -12.30 12.57 -11.17
N VAL A 59 -12.79 13.42 -12.07
CA VAL A 59 -11.93 14.27 -12.92
C VAL A 59 -11.07 15.19 -12.06
N LEU A 60 -11.67 15.82 -11.04
CA LEU A 60 -10.93 16.69 -10.10
C LEU A 60 -9.88 15.93 -9.30
N ILE A 61 -10.18 14.70 -8.87
CA ILE A 61 -9.22 13.85 -8.16
C ILE A 61 -8.02 13.50 -9.03
N GLU A 62 -8.25 13.02 -10.25
CA GLU A 62 -7.16 12.62 -11.15
C GLU A 62 -6.28 13.82 -11.51
N ALA A 63 -6.89 14.97 -11.77
CA ALA A 63 -6.16 16.20 -12.04
C ALA A 63 -5.35 16.68 -10.82
N ALA A 64 -5.91 16.59 -9.61
CA ALA A 64 -5.16 16.89 -8.38
C ALA A 64 -3.96 15.95 -8.20
N LEU A 65 -4.12 14.65 -8.46
CA LEU A 65 -3.03 13.68 -8.34
C LEU A 65 -1.94 13.89 -9.39
N ALA A 66 -2.30 14.31 -10.60
CA ALA A 66 -1.37 14.63 -11.68
C ALA A 66 -0.43 15.80 -11.33
N THR A 67 -0.81 16.68 -10.40
CA THR A 67 0.08 17.73 -9.88
C THR A 67 1.24 17.19 -9.03
N THR A 68 1.15 15.93 -8.59
CA THR A 68 2.12 15.31 -7.68
C THR A 68 3.10 14.41 -8.44
N LYS A 69 4.38 14.41 -8.03
CA LYS A 69 5.42 13.50 -8.56
C LYS A 69 5.58 12.24 -7.71
N LEU A 70 4.48 11.64 -7.29
CA LEU A 70 4.45 10.53 -6.33
C LEU A 70 4.34 9.18 -7.03
N LYS A 71 4.82 8.11 -6.37
CA LYS A 71 4.71 6.73 -6.88
C LYS A 71 3.24 6.27 -6.86
N ASP A 72 2.85 5.42 -7.81
CA ASP A 72 1.47 4.93 -7.99
C ASP A 72 0.84 4.37 -6.71
N GLY A 73 1.58 3.57 -5.94
CA GLY A 73 1.07 3.00 -4.68
C GLY A 73 0.78 4.05 -3.60
N PHE A 74 1.42 5.22 -3.67
CA PHE A 74 1.10 6.35 -2.80
C PHE A 74 -0.12 7.12 -3.34
N ASN A 75 -0.18 7.35 -4.66
CA ASN A 75 -1.34 7.96 -5.32
C ASN A 75 -2.63 7.19 -5.04
N TYR A 76 -2.60 5.85 -5.04
CA TYR A 76 -3.76 5.03 -4.68
C TYR A 76 -4.33 5.38 -3.28
N LYS A 77 -3.46 5.66 -2.30
CA LYS A 77 -3.90 6.02 -0.94
C LYS A 77 -4.57 7.39 -0.93
N LEU A 78 -3.97 8.37 -1.62
CA LEU A 78 -4.54 9.71 -1.73
C LEU A 78 -5.88 9.66 -2.47
N HIS A 79 -5.91 8.96 -3.60
CA HIS A 79 -7.12 8.75 -4.39
C HIS A 79 -8.25 8.19 -3.53
N SER A 80 -7.99 7.17 -2.71
CA SER A 80 -9.01 6.58 -1.83
C SER A 80 -9.60 7.60 -0.84
N ILE A 81 -8.75 8.42 -0.22
CA ILE A 81 -9.20 9.48 0.70
C ILE A 81 -9.95 10.58 -0.03
N MET A 82 -9.48 11.03 -1.20
CA MET A 82 -10.15 12.07 -1.96
C MET A 82 -11.53 11.60 -2.45
N ARG A 83 -11.67 10.33 -2.86
CA ARG A 83 -12.99 9.74 -3.15
C ARG A 83 -13.90 9.77 -1.94
N LYS A 84 -13.37 9.40 -0.76
CA LYS A 84 -14.12 9.46 0.50
C LYS A 84 -14.59 10.89 0.80
N PHE A 85 -13.75 11.89 0.56
CA PHE A 85 -14.10 13.30 0.74
C PHE A 85 -15.23 13.74 -0.17
N PHE A 86 -15.12 13.48 -1.48
CA PHE A 86 -16.18 13.85 -2.42
C PHE A 86 -17.50 13.11 -2.15
N SER A 87 -17.46 11.80 -1.86
CA SER A 87 -18.68 11.08 -1.46
C SER A 87 -19.29 11.64 -0.18
N PHE A 88 -18.48 12.14 0.77
CA PHE A 88 -18.98 12.74 2.00
C PHE A 88 -19.70 14.08 1.78
N ILE A 89 -19.18 14.95 0.90
CA ILE A 89 -19.84 16.23 0.60
C ILE A 89 -21.08 16.02 -0.28
N GLU A 90 -21.03 15.08 -1.22
CA GLU A 90 -22.17 14.73 -2.08
C GLU A 90 -23.31 14.10 -1.27
N ASP A 91 -23.01 13.24 -0.29
CA ASP A 91 -23.99 12.70 0.68
C ASP A 91 -24.70 13.82 1.47
N LYS A 92 -24.07 14.98 1.60
CA LYS A 92 -24.61 16.19 2.25
C LYS A 92 -25.27 17.16 1.26
N HIS A 93 -25.37 16.78 -0.02
CA HIS A 93 -25.85 17.62 -1.11
C HIS A 93 -25.05 18.92 -1.30
N LEU A 94 -23.75 18.87 -1.02
CA LEU A 94 -22.80 19.96 -1.22
C LEU A 94 -21.96 19.70 -2.49
N SER A 95 -21.63 20.77 -3.19
CA SER A 95 -20.74 20.78 -4.35
C SER A 95 -19.32 21.22 -3.97
N ALA A 96 -18.40 21.25 -4.95
CA ALA A 96 -17.05 21.74 -4.72
C ALA A 96 -17.01 23.22 -4.30
N ASP A 97 -17.97 24.02 -4.76
CA ASP A 97 -18.07 25.45 -4.47
C ASP A 97 -18.52 25.70 -3.01
N ASP A 98 -19.21 24.73 -2.41
CA ASP A 98 -19.71 24.80 -1.03
C ASP A 98 -18.65 24.38 0.02
N ILE A 99 -17.43 24.06 -0.41
CA ILE A 99 -16.36 23.63 0.49
C ILE A 99 -15.96 24.79 1.40
N SER A 100 -16.30 24.68 2.69
CA SER A 100 -15.94 25.63 3.73
C SER A 100 -15.00 25.03 4.77
N SER A 101 -14.45 25.88 5.64
CA SER A 101 -13.62 25.43 6.77
C SER A 101 -14.36 24.43 7.67
N ASP A 102 -15.68 24.57 7.83
CA ASP A 102 -16.46 23.71 8.71
C ASP A 102 -16.74 22.35 8.07
N VAL A 103 -16.96 22.31 6.75
CA VAL A 103 -17.06 21.05 5.98
C VAL A 103 -15.76 20.26 6.10
N ILE A 104 -14.60 20.93 6.00
CA ILE A 104 -13.30 20.27 6.13
C ILE A 104 -13.11 19.70 7.54
N LYS A 105 -13.42 20.47 8.59
CA LYS A 105 -13.34 20.00 9.99
C LYS A 105 -14.24 18.79 10.22
N GLU A 106 -15.48 18.88 9.74
CA GLU A 106 -16.45 17.80 9.88
C GLU A 106 -15.98 16.54 9.17
N PHE A 107 -15.42 16.68 7.96
CA PHE A 107 -14.82 15.56 7.25
C PHE A 107 -13.63 14.97 7.99
N ILE A 108 -12.75 15.78 8.58
CA ILE A 108 -11.60 15.28 9.36
C ILE A 108 -12.09 14.41 10.54
N CYS A 109 -13.15 14.82 11.23
CA CYS A 109 -13.78 14.02 12.28
C CYS A 109 -14.39 12.72 11.71
N PHE A 110 -15.14 12.80 10.60
CA PHE A 110 -15.69 11.63 9.93
C PHE A 110 -14.62 10.66 9.38
N ALA A 111 -13.46 11.20 8.98
CA ALA A 111 -12.34 10.42 8.50
C ALA A 111 -11.66 9.66 9.64
N HIS A 112 -11.59 10.24 10.84
CA HIS A 112 -10.95 9.64 12.00
C HIS A 112 -11.52 8.25 12.34
N ASP A 113 -12.84 8.06 12.22
CA ASP A 113 -13.50 6.80 12.58
C ASP A 113 -12.99 5.59 11.79
N SER A 114 -12.60 5.77 10.52
CA SER A 114 -12.01 4.71 9.70
C SER A 114 -10.51 4.84 9.49
N ASN A 115 -9.91 5.99 9.80
CA ASN A 115 -8.52 6.32 9.43
C ASN A 115 -7.68 6.84 10.60
N SER A 116 -8.09 6.65 11.86
CA SER A 116 -7.37 7.09 13.08
C SER A 116 -5.86 6.78 13.04
N GLY A 117 -5.48 5.58 12.59
CA GLY A 117 -4.09 5.14 12.43
C GLY A 117 -3.30 5.84 11.30
N SER A 118 -3.98 6.62 10.45
CA SER A 118 -3.48 7.13 9.16
C SER A 118 -3.88 8.59 8.89
N MET A 119 -4.26 9.36 9.92
CA MET A 119 -4.73 10.74 9.75
C MET A 119 -3.71 11.66 9.07
N GLY A 120 -2.41 11.37 9.17
CA GLY A 120 -1.39 12.08 8.38
C GLY A 120 -1.61 11.96 6.86
N TYR A 121 -2.07 10.80 6.37
CA TYR A 121 -2.45 10.63 4.97
C TYR A 121 -3.73 11.38 4.64
N VAL A 122 -4.70 11.42 5.56
CA VAL A 122 -5.95 12.17 5.36
C VAL A 122 -5.65 13.65 5.14
N ILE A 123 -4.89 14.24 6.06
CA ILE A 123 -4.50 15.65 6.01
C ILE A 123 -3.67 15.95 4.76
N TYR A 124 -2.71 15.08 4.43
CA TYR A 124 -1.91 15.26 3.22
C TYR A 124 -2.76 15.20 1.95
N SER A 125 -3.73 14.27 1.88
CA SER A 125 -4.64 14.13 0.73
C SER A 125 -5.51 15.38 0.57
N LEU A 126 -6.09 15.88 1.66
CA LEU A 126 -6.87 17.12 1.65
C LEU A 126 -6.01 18.31 1.24
N ARG A 127 -4.77 18.39 1.73
CA ARG A 127 -3.85 19.46 1.34
C ARG A 127 -3.57 19.46 -0.17
N VAL A 128 -3.29 18.30 -0.75
CA VAL A 128 -3.09 18.17 -2.21
C VAL A 128 -4.35 18.59 -2.96
N LEU A 129 -5.52 18.06 -2.54
CA LEU A 129 -6.79 18.34 -3.20
C LEU A 129 -7.17 19.83 -3.14
N LEU A 130 -7.19 20.44 -1.96
CA LEU A 130 -7.59 21.84 -1.78
C LEU A 130 -6.60 22.81 -2.46
N ASN A 131 -5.30 22.46 -2.49
CA ASN A 131 -4.33 23.25 -3.24
C ASN A 131 -4.62 23.22 -4.74
N TYR A 132 -4.98 22.06 -5.28
CA TYR A 132 -5.37 21.94 -6.68
C TYR A 132 -6.67 22.71 -6.97
N LEU A 133 -7.74 22.51 -6.19
CA LEU A 133 -9.02 23.19 -6.38
C LEU A 133 -8.87 24.73 -6.35
N ARG A 134 -8.03 25.24 -5.44
CA ARG A 134 -7.70 26.67 -5.39
C ARG A 134 -6.89 27.13 -6.59
N SER A 135 -5.98 26.31 -7.12
CA SER A 135 -5.16 26.67 -8.30
C SER A 135 -5.97 26.78 -9.59
N VAL A 136 -7.12 26.11 -9.65
CA VAL A 136 -8.10 26.20 -10.75
C VAL A 136 -9.26 27.14 -10.41
N GLU A 137 -9.13 27.93 -9.33
CA GLU A 137 -10.13 28.91 -8.87
C GLU A 137 -11.52 28.32 -8.56
N ALA A 138 -11.61 27.01 -8.33
CA ALA A 138 -12.85 26.34 -7.93
C ALA A 138 -13.21 26.62 -6.46
N ILE A 139 -12.23 27.02 -5.64
CA ILE A 139 -12.45 27.46 -4.25
C ILE A 139 -11.57 28.68 -3.93
N ASP A 140 -12.10 29.60 -3.13
CA ASP A 140 -11.33 30.70 -2.52
C ASP A 140 -11.15 30.46 -1.01
N LEU A 141 -10.70 29.26 -0.66
CA LEU A 141 -10.51 28.85 0.73
C LEU A 141 -9.06 28.51 1.01
N LYS A 142 -8.48 29.20 2.00
CA LYS A 142 -7.18 28.83 2.59
C LYS A 142 -7.41 28.16 3.94
N PHE A 143 -7.26 26.85 3.98
CA PHE A 143 -7.37 26.07 5.20
C PHE A 143 -5.99 25.78 5.81
N ASP A 144 -5.77 26.18 7.07
CA ASP A 144 -4.53 25.87 7.77
C ASP A 144 -4.62 24.51 8.47
N PHE A 145 -3.95 23.52 7.90
CA PHE A 145 -3.88 22.17 8.46
C PHE A 145 -2.97 22.05 9.69
N ASN A 146 -2.19 23.07 10.06
CA ASN A 146 -1.29 23.01 11.21
C ASN A 146 -2.06 22.91 12.55
N TYR A 147 -3.29 23.43 12.60
CA TYR A 147 -4.19 23.25 13.75
C TYR A 147 -4.64 21.79 13.92
N PHE A 148 -4.52 20.98 12.87
CA PHE A 148 -4.77 19.55 12.87
C PHE A 148 -3.45 18.83 12.82
N ALA A 149 -2.66 18.91 13.90
CA ALA A 149 -1.51 18.04 14.07
C ALA A 149 -2.04 16.66 14.51
N PRO A 150 -2.13 15.66 13.61
CA PRO A 150 -2.60 14.35 14.03
C PRO A 150 -1.63 13.87 15.09
N LYS A 151 -2.13 13.47 16.27
CA LYS A 151 -1.30 12.84 17.29
C LYS A 151 -0.54 11.72 16.58
N SER A 152 0.79 11.82 16.56
CA SER A 152 1.60 10.71 16.07
C SER A 152 1.21 9.52 16.92
N ASN A 153 0.74 8.45 16.26
CA ASN A 153 0.45 7.22 16.97
C ASN A 153 1.66 6.87 17.83
N PRO A 154 1.46 6.46 19.10
CA PRO A 154 2.58 6.09 19.95
C PRO A 154 3.45 5.11 19.17
N LYS A 155 4.74 5.44 19.03
CA LYS A 155 5.70 4.58 18.33
C LYS A 155 5.81 3.29 19.12
N ARG A 156 4.98 2.31 18.77
CA ARG A 156 5.09 0.95 19.31
C ARG A 156 6.40 0.39 18.77
N ILE A 157 7.36 0.17 19.66
CA ILE A 157 8.56 -0.58 19.31
C ILE A 157 8.10 -2.03 19.14
N ILE A 158 8.12 -2.51 17.90
CA ILE A 158 7.87 -3.92 17.61
C ILE A 158 9.14 -4.66 18.01
N ALA A 159 9.04 -5.56 18.99
CA ALA A 159 10.14 -6.41 19.38
C ALA A 159 10.57 -7.26 18.17
N ALA A 160 11.88 -7.29 17.91
CA ALA A 160 12.44 -8.19 16.91
C ALA A 160 12.38 -9.64 17.42
N PHE A 161 12.35 -10.60 16.50
CA PHE A 161 12.42 -12.02 16.86
C PHE A 161 13.75 -12.34 17.55
N SER A 162 13.69 -13.15 18.60
CA SER A 162 14.89 -13.71 19.24
C SER A 162 15.60 -14.70 18.33
N LYS A 163 16.86 -15.02 18.63
CA LYS A 163 17.61 -16.04 17.87
C LYS A 163 16.94 -17.41 17.95
N GLU A 164 16.34 -17.73 19.08
CA GLU A 164 15.62 -18.97 19.35
C GLU A 164 14.29 -19.02 18.58
N GLU A 165 13.58 -17.90 18.45
CA GLU A 165 12.39 -17.80 17.59
C GLU A 165 12.73 -17.98 16.12
N ILE A 166 13.78 -17.31 15.63
CA ILE A 166 14.26 -17.47 14.24
C ILE A 166 14.67 -18.93 13.99
N SER A 167 15.42 -19.54 14.91
CA SER A 167 15.81 -20.95 14.82
C SER A 167 14.60 -21.90 14.76
N ARG A 168 13.59 -21.66 15.61
CA ARG A 168 12.33 -22.43 15.58
C ARG A 168 11.58 -22.29 14.26
N ILE A 169 11.58 -21.10 13.65
CA ILE A 169 10.99 -20.90 12.32
C ILE A 169 11.77 -21.68 11.27
N LEU A 170 13.09 -21.52 11.24
CA LEU A 170 13.97 -22.15 10.24
C LEU A 170 13.91 -23.68 10.31
N THR A 171 13.88 -24.27 11.49
CA THR A 171 13.82 -25.75 11.69
C THR A 171 12.51 -26.38 11.22
N LYS A 172 11.43 -25.61 11.07
CA LYS A 172 10.14 -26.11 10.55
C LYS A 172 10.04 -26.08 9.03
N ILE A 173 11.01 -25.46 8.34
CA ILE A 173 11.00 -25.38 6.88
C ILE A 173 11.53 -26.70 6.31
N ASN A 174 10.73 -27.36 5.47
CA ASN A 174 11.16 -28.57 4.78
C ASN A 174 12.14 -28.24 3.65
N THR A 175 13.44 -28.27 3.94
CA THR A 175 14.52 -27.99 2.96
C THR A 175 14.75 -29.11 1.94
N THR A 176 14.01 -30.22 1.99
CA THR A 176 14.06 -31.24 0.92
C THR A 176 13.28 -30.79 -0.33
N ALA A 177 12.26 -29.93 -0.16
CA ALA A 177 11.47 -29.40 -1.26
C ALA A 177 12.08 -28.10 -1.81
N SER A 178 12.03 -27.90 -3.13
CA SER A 178 12.52 -26.69 -3.80
C SER A 178 11.99 -25.39 -3.20
N ILE A 179 10.68 -25.34 -2.87
CA ILE A 179 10.05 -24.19 -2.22
C ILE A 179 10.57 -23.95 -0.79
N GLY A 180 10.89 -25.03 -0.07
CA GLY A 180 11.44 -24.94 1.26
C GLY A 180 12.87 -24.41 1.26
N LYS A 181 13.72 -24.87 0.33
CA LYS A 181 15.07 -24.29 0.11
C LYS A 181 15.00 -22.79 -0.15
N ARG A 182 14.08 -22.37 -1.04
CA ARG A 182 13.81 -20.96 -1.33
C ARG A 182 13.44 -20.18 -0.06
N ASN A 183 12.43 -20.66 0.66
CA ASN A 183 11.92 -19.97 1.85
C ASN A 183 12.97 -19.90 2.97
N TYR A 184 13.72 -20.98 3.17
CA TYR A 184 14.82 -21.03 4.14
C TYR A 184 15.89 -19.97 3.82
N ALA A 185 16.35 -19.91 2.57
CA ALA A 185 17.33 -18.93 2.12
C ALA A 185 16.83 -17.48 2.26
N ILE A 186 15.57 -17.20 1.88
CA ILE A 186 14.95 -15.86 2.02
C ILE A 186 14.90 -15.41 3.48
N ILE A 187 14.41 -16.28 4.38
CA ILE A 187 14.25 -15.94 5.80
C ILE A 187 15.61 -15.74 6.45
N LEU A 188 16.56 -16.65 6.20
CA LEU A 188 17.91 -16.55 6.75
C LEU A 188 18.63 -15.29 6.26
N LEU A 189 18.50 -14.96 4.96
CA LEU A 189 19.03 -13.72 4.39
C LEU A 189 18.39 -12.49 5.04
N ALA A 190 17.07 -12.45 5.18
CA ALA A 190 16.35 -11.33 5.78
C ALA A 190 16.77 -11.09 7.23
N CYS A 191 16.86 -12.16 8.04
CA CYS A 191 17.27 -12.10 9.43
C CYS A 191 18.75 -11.73 9.58
N GLY A 192 19.62 -12.22 8.70
CA GLY A 192 21.06 -11.99 8.76
C GLY A 192 21.52 -10.62 8.28
N THR A 193 20.80 -10.03 7.31
CA THR A 193 21.23 -8.79 6.64
C THR A 193 20.30 -7.59 6.90
N GLY A 194 19.07 -7.83 7.35
CA GLY A 194 18.05 -6.78 7.50
C GLY A 194 17.56 -6.19 6.17
N LEU A 195 17.85 -6.85 5.03
CA LEU A 195 17.33 -6.44 3.73
C LEU A 195 15.80 -6.44 3.71
N ARG A 196 15.21 -5.46 3.03
CA ARG A 196 13.75 -5.39 2.85
C ARG A 196 13.31 -6.47 1.87
N GLY A 197 12.10 -6.98 2.04
CA GLY A 197 11.55 -8.02 1.15
C GLY A 197 11.62 -7.65 -0.33
N ILE A 198 11.37 -6.38 -0.71
CA ILE A 198 11.48 -5.95 -2.11
C ILE A 198 12.91 -6.01 -2.64
N ASP A 199 13.91 -5.75 -1.79
CA ASP A 199 15.31 -5.81 -2.17
C ASP A 199 15.77 -7.27 -2.29
N ILE A 200 15.27 -8.16 -1.42
CA ILE A 200 15.52 -9.62 -1.51
C ILE A 200 14.90 -10.20 -2.80
N VAL A 201 13.65 -9.86 -3.11
CA VAL A 201 12.98 -10.33 -4.34
C VAL A 201 13.69 -9.81 -5.59
N LYS A 202 14.28 -8.61 -5.54
CA LYS A 202 15.03 -8.02 -6.65
C LYS A 202 16.51 -8.39 -6.69
N LEU A 203 17.00 -9.15 -5.72
CA LEU A 203 18.41 -9.56 -5.66
C LEU A 203 18.75 -10.43 -6.86
N LYS A 204 19.82 -10.09 -7.57
CA LYS A 204 20.31 -10.84 -8.74
C LYS A 204 21.50 -11.70 -8.39
N LEU A 205 21.74 -12.73 -9.21
CA LEU A 205 22.94 -13.57 -9.12
C LEU A 205 24.24 -12.75 -9.17
N SER A 206 24.26 -11.69 -9.98
CA SER A 206 25.40 -10.79 -10.15
C SER A 206 25.66 -9.85 -8.96
N ASP A 207 24.70 -9.72 -8.04
CA ASP A 207 24.81 -8.79 -6.91
C ASP A 207 25.59 -9.41 -5.73
N ILE A 208 25.92 -10.71 -5.82
CA ILE A 208 26.69 -11.44 -4.80
C ILE A 208 28.11 -11.63 -5.28
N ASP A 209 29.07 -11.05 -4.56
CA ASP A 209 30.46 -11.42 -4.66
C ASP A 209 30.74 -12.59 -3.71
N TRP A 210 30.75 -13.80 -4.28
CA TRP A 210 30.99 -15.04 -3.54
C TRP A 210 32.40 -15.16 -2.97
N LYS A 211 33.39 -14.46 -3.54
CA LYS A 211 34.77 -14.50 -3.04
C LYS A 211 34.92 -13.67 -1.77
N SER A 212 34.36 -12.47 -1.78
CA SER A 212 34.38 -11.58 -0.61
C SER A 212 33.25 -11.85 0.39
N GLY A 213 32.23 -12.62 0.00
CA GLY A 213 31.05 -12.88 0.84
C GLY A 213 30.22 -11.61 1.04
N GLU A 214 30.00 -10.83 -0.01
CA GLU A 214 29.30 -9.54 0.07
C GLU A 214 28.12 -9.46 -0.92
N ILE A 215 27.03 -8.84 -0.49
CA ILE A 215 25.94 -8.40 -1.36
C ILE A 215 26.08 -6.91 -1.63
N SER A 216 26.05 -6.51 -2.91
CA SER A 216 26.09 -5.12 -3.36
C SER A 216 24.85 -4.78 -4.20
N ILE A 217 23.96 -3.91 -3.70
CA ILE A 217 22.72 -3.52 -4.42
C ILE A 217 22.42 -2.02 -4.32
N ILE A 218 21.57 -1.53 -5.22
CA ILE A 218 20.85 -0.26 -5.05
C ILE A 218 19.49 -0.53 -4.41
N GLN A 219 19.25 0.02 -3.23
CA GLN A 219 18.00 -0.21 -2.49
C GLN A 219 16.79 0.36 -3.23
N SER A 220 15.75 -0.46 -3.42
CA SER A 220 14.54 -0.12 -4.18
C SER A 220 13.75 1.05 -3.59
N LYS A 221 13.78 1.19 -2.26
CA LYS A 221 12.99 2.21 -1.56
C LYS A 221 13.67 3.58 -1.57
N THR A 222 14.97 3.60 -1.32
CA THR A 222 15.75 4.83 -1.07
C THR A 222 16.60 5.25 -2.27
N GLY A 223 16.84 4.36 -3.23
CA GLY A 223 17.75 4.59 -4.36
C GLY A 223 19.22 4.66 -3.96
N LYS A 224 19.56 4.31 -2.70
CA LYS A 224 20.93 4.38 -2.20
C LYS A 224 21.66 3.05 -2.37
N PRO A 225 22.96 3.06 -2.70
CA PRO A 225 23.77 1.85 -2.69
C PRO A 225 23.92 1.31 -1.26
N VAL A 226 23.95 -0.01 -1.13
CA VAL A 226 24.28 -0.71 0.12
C VAL A 226 25.16 -1.92 -0.17
N LYS A 227 26.13 -2.13 0.70
CA LYS A 227 27.02 -3.28 0.73
C LYS A 227 26.87 -3.99 2.06
N LEU A 228 26.59 -5.30 2.04
CA LEU A 228 26.32 -6.08 3.25
C LEU A 228 27.12 -7.37 3.23
N PRO A 229 27.87 -7.68 4.30
CA PRO A 229 28.52 -8.98 4.41
C PRO A 229 27.48 -10.09 4.61
N ILE A 230 27.74 -11.25 4.02
CA ILE A 230 27.00 -12.49 4.26
C ILE A 230 27.94 -13.55 4.81
N ASN A 231 27.50 -14.24 5.86
CA ASN A 231 28.27 -15.33 6.44
C ASN A 231 28.07 -16.64 5.65
N GLY A 232 28.90 -17.64 5.93
CA GLY A 232 28.85 -18.93 5.24
C GLY A 232 27.48 -19.63 5.34
N GLN A 233 26.74 -19.45 6.44
CA GLN A 233 25.41 -20.06 6.58
C GLN A 233 24.42 -19.47 5.57
N ILE A 234 24.41 -18.15 5.41
CA ILE A 234 23.58 -17.44 4.42
C ILE A 234 24.02 -17.82 3.01
N SER A 235 25.32 -17.77 2.72
CA SER A 235 25.87 -18.11 1.41
C SER A 235 25.52 -19.54 1.00
N ASN A 236 25.67 -20.50 1.90
CA ASN A 236 25.35 -21.90 1.65
C ASN A 236 23.85 -22.12 1.42
N ALA A 237 22.99 -21.43 2.17
CA ALA A 237 21.55 -21.52 1.97
C ALA A 237 21.11 -20.99 0.60
N ILE A 238 21.69 -19.86 0.18
CA ILE A 238 21.43 -19.29 -1.16
C ILE A 238 21.96 -20.23 -2.24
N ALA A 239 23.18 -20.75 -2.08
CA ALA A 239 23.80 -21.68 -3.03
C ALA A 239 23.00 -22.98 -3.17
N ASP A 240 22.55 -23.59 -2.05
CA ASP A 240 21.73 -24.81 -2.10
C ASP A 240 20.41 -24.57 -2.84
N TYR A 241 19.76 -23.42 -2.65
CA TYR A 241 18.59 -23.07 -3.44
C TYR A 241 18.94 -22.89 -4.93
N ILE A 242 19.97 -22.12 -5.27
CA ILE A 242 20.37 -21.88 -6.67
C ILE A 242 20.68 -23.19 -7.40
N LEU A 243 21.40 -24.10 -6.76
CA LEU A 243 21.88 -25.34 -7.37
C LEU A 243 20.81 -26.44 -7.37
N ASN A 244 20.02 -26.55 -6.31
CA ASN A 244 19.19 -27.73 -6.06
C ASN A 244 17.69 -27.43 -5.92
N GLY A 245 17.25 -26.16 -5.95
CA GLY A 245 15.85 -25.78 -5.79
C GLY A 245 15.31 -24.84 -6.86
N ARG A 246 16.17 -24.03 -7.48
CA ARG A 246 15.79 -23.01 -8.44
C ARG A 246 15.44 -23.64 -9.81
N PRO A 247 14.25 -23.37 -10.38
CA PRO A 247 13.92 -23.82 -11.72
C PRO A 247 14.86 -23.21 -12.77
N LYS A 248 15.16 -23.99 -13.82
CA LYS A 248 15.91 -23.49 -14.99
C LYS A 248 15.10 -22.35 -15.63
N SER A 249 15.65 -21.15 -15.59
CA SER A 249 15.01 -19.96 -16.15
C SER A 249 16.03 -18.88 -16.48
N ASN A 250 15.67 -18.00 -17.41
CA ASN A 250 16.46 -16.82 -17.80
C ASN A 250 16.27 -15.63 -16.84
N CYS A 251 15.52 -15.80 -15.76
CA CYS A 251 15.37 -14.77 -14.75
C CYS A 251 16.74 -14.49 -14.11
N LEU A 252 17.13 -13.23 -13.98
CA LEU A 252 18.40 -12.87 -13.33
C LEU A 252 18.27 -12.85 -11.79
N ASN A 253 17.04 -12.73 -11.30
CA ASN A 253 16.74 -12.72 -9.87
C ASN A 253 16.94 -14.11 -9.27
N ILE A 254 17.44 -14.12 -8.02
CA ILE A 254 17.73 -15.36 -7.32
C ILE A 254 16.43 -16.12 -7.05
N PHE A 255 15.44 -15.46 -6.43
CA PHE A 255 14.21 -16.05 -5.88
C PHE A 255 12.96 -15.88 -6.74
#